data_AF-A0A1H9CPF9-F1
#
_entry.id   AF-A0A1H9CPF9-F1
#
_cell.length_a   1.000
_cell.length_b   1.000
_cell.length_c   1.000
_cell.angle_alpha   90.00
_cell.angle_beta   90.00
_cell.angle_gamma   90.00
#
_symmetry.space_group_name_H-M   'P 1'
#
loop_
_entity.id
_entity.type
_entity.pdbx_description
1 polymer ?
#
loop_
_entity_poly.entity_id
_entity_poly.type
_entity_poly.pdbx_seq_one_letter_code
_entity_poly.pdbx_strand_id
1 'polypeptide(L)'
;MLGAVKLLKAKENDINGIVKIMFQPAEEIGLGAKDMIEDGLLENPKVDAAFALHVSPDLEVGKFGYKPGVAASSLDGFFLKIQGKGGHSSELQKCVDP
;
A
#
# COMPACT_ATOMS: atom_id res chain seq x y z
N MET A 1 12.87 -4.77 -6.97
CA MET A 1 12.09 -4.52 -8.21
C MET A 1 12.93 -4.08 -9.41
N LEU A 2 13.76 -3.02 -9.35
CA LEU A 2 14.53 -2.54 -10.53
C LEU A 2 15.38 -3.62 -11.23
N GLY A 3 16.02 -4.51 -10.46
CA GLY A 3 16.76 -5.65 -11.04
C GLY A 3 15.88 -6.61 -11.83
N ALA A 4 14.67 -6.91 -11.35
CA ALA A 4 13.71 -7.74 -12.06
C ALA A 4 13.25 -7.06 -13.35
N VAL A 5 12.99 -5.75 -13.33
CA VAL A 5 12.66 -4.96 -14.52
C VAL A 5 13.76 -5.06 -15.58
N LYS A 6 15.02 -4.95 -15.17
CA LYS A 6 16.17 -5.10 -16.08
C LYS A 6 16.18 -6.48 -16.75
N LEU A 7 15.91 -7.55 -16.00
CA LEU A 7 15.86 -8.92 -16.52
C LEU A 7 14.67 -9.14 -17.45
N LEU A 8 13.49 -8.62 -17.10
CA LEU A 8 12.30 -8.67 -17.93
C LEU A 8 12.54 -7.95 -19.27
N LYS A 9 13.14 -6.76 -19.23
CA LYS A 9 13.45 -6.01 -20.44
C LYS A 9 14.48 -6.71 -21.32
N ALA A 10 15.48 -7.36 -20.72
CA ALA A 10 16.45 -8.16 -21.46
C ALA A 10 15.84 -9.39 -22.16
N LYS A 11 14.67 -9.85 -21.69
CA LYS A 11 13.94 -11.00 -22.22
C LYS A 11 12.63 -10.62 -22.91
N GLU A 12 12.45 -9.35 -23.28
CA GLU A 12 11.19 -8.85 -23.83
C GLU A 12 10.75 -9.61 -25.09
N ASN A 13 11.69 -10.00 -25.96
CA ASN A 13 11.40 -10.79 -27.16
C ASN A 13 10.93 -12.23 -26.85
N ASP A 14 11.22 -12.75 -25.66
CA ASP A 14 10.78 -14.07 -25.21
C ASP A 14 9.39 -14.01 -24.56
N ILE A 15 8.85 -12.81 -24.30
CA ILE A 15 7.61 -12.60 -23.55
C ILE A 15 6.47 -12.34 -24.53
N ASN A 16 5.51 -13.25 -24.56
CA ASN A 16 4.26 -13.05 -25.27
C ASN A 16 3.29 -12.22 -24.42
N GLY A 17 3.16 -10.92 -24.73
CA GLY A 17 2.24 -10.01 -24.05
C GLY A 17 2.94 -8.75 -23.55
N ILE A 18 2.31 -8.06 -22.60
CA ILE A 18 2.83 -6.81 -22.03
C ILE A 18 2.99 -6.97 -20.53
N VAL A 19 4.17 -6.61 -20.02
CA VAL A 19 4.41 -6.52 -18.57
C VAL A 19 4.37 -5.04 -18.17
N LYS A 20 3.34 -4.66 -17.42
CA LYS A 20 3.20 -3.32 -16.84
C LYS A 20 3.90 -3.26 -15.48
N ILE A 21 4.82 -2.31 -15.31
CA ILE A 21 5.57 -2.14 -14.06
C ILE A 21 4.98 -0.99 -13.26
N MET A 22 4.54 -1.27 -12.04
CA MET A 22 4.01 -0.29 -11.09
C MET A 22 5.03 -0.02 -9.99
N PHE A 23 5.40 1.25 -9.81
CA PHE A 23 6.09 1.72 -8.60
C PHE A 23 5.08 2.52 -7.77
N GLN A 24 4.45 1.84 -6.83
CA GLN A 24 3.37 2.42 -6.03
C GLN A 24 3.90 3.30 -4.90
N PRO A 25 3.42 4.54 -4.74
CA PRO A 25 3.68 5.39 -3.58
C PRO A 25 2.67 5.09 -2.45
N ALA A 26 2.85 5.72 -1.28
CA ALA A 26 1.81 5.87 -0.25
C ALA A 26 1.09 4.57 0.17
N GLU A 27 1.81 3.44 0.22
CA GLU A 27 1.27 2.15 0.65
C GLU A 27 0.91 2.16 2.15
N GLU A 28 1.80 2.71 2.99
CA GLU A 28 1.66 2.78 4.46
C GLU A 28 0.39 3.50 4.95
N ILE A 29 -0.22 4.32 4.10
CA ILE A 29 -1.46 5.05 4.40
C ILE A 29 -2.65 4.57 3.56
N GLY A 30 -2.48 3.51 2.77
CA GLY A 30 -3.53 2.87 1.99
C GLY A 30 -4.07 3.68 0.80
N LEU A 31 -3.38 4.76 0.37
CA LEU A 31 -3.91 5.65 -0.67
C LEU A 31 -3.34 5.35 -2.06
N GLY A 32 -2.05 5.03 -2.19
CA GLY A 32 -1.41 5.06 -3.50
C GLY A 32 -1.91 4.00 -4.49
N ALA A 33 -2.35 2.83 -4.02
CA ALA A 33 -2.96 1.83 -4.90
C ALA A 33 -4.24 2.34 -5.55
N LYS A 34 -5.10 2.97 -4.74
CA LYS A 34 -6.39 3.49 -5.16
C LYS A 34 -6.19 4.62 -6.16
N ASP A 35 -5.35 5.60 -5.83
CA ASP A 35 -5.09 6.76 -6.68
C ASP A 35 -4.55 6.32 -8.06
N MET A 36 -3.60 5.38 -8.11
CA MET A 36 -3.07 4.87 -9.38
C MET A 36 -4.13 4.14 -10.21
N ILE A 37 -5.00 3.34 -9.57
CA ILE A 37 -6.10 2.65 -10.27
C ILE A 37 -7.09 3.67 -10.85
N GLU A 38 -7.45 4.70 -10.09
CA GLU A 38 -8.32 5.79 -10.54
C GLU A 38 -7.71 6.57 -11.71
N ASP A 39 -6.38 6.74 -11.73
CA ASP A 39 -5.61 7.30 -12.86
C ASP A 39 -5.47 6.34 -14.06
N GLY A 40 -6.14 5.19 -14.03
CA GLY A 40 -6.19 4.26 -15.16
C GLY A 40 -5.03 3.27 -15.24
N LEU A 41 -4.31 3.02 -14.15
CA LEU A 41 -3.20 2.05 -14.10
C LEU A 41 -3.57 0.69 -14.70
N LEU A 42 -4.80 0.22 -14.50
CA LEU A 42 -5.25 -1.09 -14.98
C LEU A 42 -5.73 -1.08 -16.43
N GLU A 43 -5.77 0.08 -17.07
CA GLU A 43 -6.23 0.28 -18.44
C GLU A 43 -5.06 0.59 -19.39
N ASN A 44 -5.28 0.44 -20.70
CA ASN A 44 -4.37 0.85 -21.77
C ASN A 44 -2.86 0.54 -21.55
N PRO A 45 -2.43 -0.72 -21.63
CA PRO A 45 -3.23 -1.92 -21.92
C PRO A 45 -3.98 -2.43 -20.68
N LYS A 46 -5.07 -3.17 -20.92
CA LYS A 46 -5.83 -3.84 -19.87
C LYS A 46 -4.92 -4.81 -19.12
N VAL A 47 -5.01 -4.83 -17.79
CA VAL A 47 -4.26 -5.76 -16.94
C VAL A 47 -5.09 -7.01 -16.69
N ASP A 48 -4.58 -8.17 -17.12
CA ASP A 48 -5.24 -9.47 -16.91
C ASP A 48 -4.94 -10.08 -15.53
N ALA A 49 -3.76 -9.80 -15.00
CA ALA A 49 -3.29 -10.30 -13.70
C ALA A 49 -2.27 -9.34 -13.08
N ALA A 50 -2.23 -9.30 -11.75
CA ALA A 50 -1.26 -8.53 -10.98
C ALA A 50 -0.53 -9.43 -9.99
N PHE A 51 0.75 -9.14 -9.78
CA PHE A 51 1.60 -9.80 -8.80
C PHE A 51 2.28 -8.77 -7.92
N ALA A 52 2.36 -9.07 -6.64
CA ALA A 52 3.10 -8.29 -5.66
C ALA A 52 3.90 -9.22 -4.75
N LEU A 53 5.00 -8.72 -4.21
CA LEU A 53 5.82 -9.42 -3.24
C LEU A 53 6.09 -8.48 -2.07
N HIS A 54 5.98 -9.01 -0.86
CA HIS A 54 6.38 -8.33 0.36
C HIS A 54 7.47 -9.15 1.04
N VAL A 55 8.53 -8.50 1.51
CA VAL A 55 9.54 -9.19 2.32
C VAL A 55 8.95 -9.41 3.71
N SER A 56 8.97 -10.65 4.19
CA SER A 56 8.52 -10.97 5.55
C SER A 56 9.75 -11.32 6.41
N PRO A 57 9.98 -10.61 7.53
CA PRO A 57 11.06 -10.95 8.45
C PRO A 57 10.82 -12.26 9.20
N ASP A 58 9.57 -12.74 9.24
CA ASP A 58 9.18 -13.96 9.95
C ASP A 58 9.33 -15.23 9.09
N LEU A 59 9.64 -15.07 7.80
CA LEU A 59 9.83 -16.18 6.87
C LEU A 59 11.33 -16.52 6.74
N GLU A 60 11.64 -17.82 6.81
CA GLU A 60 13.02 -18.30 6.63
C GLU A 60 13.60 -17.87 5.27
N VAL A 61 14.87 -17.45 5.28
CA VAL A 61 15.58 -17.02 4.07
C VAL A 61 15.55 -18.11 3.00
N GLY A 62 15.23 -17.72 1.77
CA GLY A 62 15.14 -18.64 0.62
C GLY A 62 13.79 -19.37 0.50
N LYS A 63 12.83 -19.11 1.40
CA LYS A 63 11.46 -19.59 1.28
C LYS A 63 10.55 -18.54 0.66
N PHE A 64 9.48 -19.01 0.03
CA PHE A 64 8.36 -18.19 -0.43
C PHE A 64 7.07 -18.72 0.18
N GLY A 65 6.26 -17.81 0.72
CA GLY A 65 4.91 -18.12 1.21
C GLY A 65 3.86 -17.55 0.25
N TYR A 66 2.79 -18.29 0.04
CA TYR A 66 1.59 -17.81 -0.65
C TYR A 66 0.35 -18.44 -0.01
N LYS A 67 -0.79 -17.78 -0.15
CA LYS A 67 -2.07 -18.27 0.37
C LYS A 67 -3.17 -18.08 -0.67
N PRO A 68 -3.86 -19.15 -1.09
CA PRO A 68 -5.08 -19.03 -1.88
C PRO A 68 -6.18 -18.33 -1.07
N GLY A 69 -6.94 -17.44 -1.71
CA GLY A 69 -7.99 -16.66 -1.05
C GLY A 69 -7.44 -15.48 -0.25
N VAL A 70 -8.02 -15.22 0.92
CA VAL A 70 -7.69 -14.03 1.74
C VAL A 70 -6.33 -14.18 2.41
N ALA A 71 -5.37 -13.36 2.00
CA ALA A 71 -3.99 -13.37 2.50
C ALA A 71 -3.69 -12.34 3.60
N ALA A 72 -4.48 -11.25 3.67
CA ALA A 72 -4.30 -10.16 4.63
C ALA A 72 -5.63 -9.67 5.21
N SER A 73 -5.56 -8.97 6.33
CA SER A 73 -6.71 -8.31 6.96
C SER A 73 -7.01 -6.97 6.30
N SER A 74 -8.26 -6.50 6.43
CA SER A 74 -8.61 -5.11 6.08
C SER A 74 -8.03 -4.13 7.11
N LEU A 75 -7.63 -2.95 6.65
CA LEU A 75 -7.20 -1.82 7.47
C LEU A 75 -8.23 -0.70 7.29
N ASP A 76 -8.63 -0.10 8.41
CA ASP A 76 -9.39 1.16 8.45
C ASP A 76 -8.84 2.02 9.59
N GLY A 77 -8.97 3.33 9.46
CA GLY A 77 -8.43 4.30 10.39
C GLY A 77 -9.37 5.47 10.55
N PHE A 78 -9.48 5.99 11.78
CA PHE A 78 -10.28 7.17 12.06
C PHE A 78 -9.47 8.16 12.90
N PHE A 79 -9.79 9.44 12.72
CA PHE A 79 -9.27 10.51 13.56
C PHE A 79 -10.32 10.88 14.60
N LEU A 80 -9.97 10.77 15.88
CA LEU A 80 -10.78 11.29 16.96
C LEU A 80 -10.25 12.65 17.38
N LYS A 81 -11.04 13.70 17.12
CA LYS A 81 -10.74 15.04 17.61
C LYS A 81 -11.45 15.26 18.94
N ILE A 82 -10.70 15.33 20.02
CA ILE A 82 -11.23 15.68 21.35
C ILE A 82 -11.11 17.19 21.53
N GLN A 83 -12.25 17.84 21.80
CA GLN A 83 -12.32 19.28 21.96
C GLN A 83 -12.73 19.63 23.39
N GLY A 84 -11.76 20.12 24.15
CA GLY A 84 -11.98 20.68 25.47
C GLY A 84 -12.28 22.18 25.42
N LYS A 85 -12.20 22.82 26.58
CA LYS A 85 -12.35 24.26 26.77
C LYS A 85 -11.18 24.76 27.61
N GLY A 86 -10.27 25.51 26.98
CA GLY A 86 -9.11 26.11 27.66
C GLY A 86 -9.49 27.23 28.63
N GLY A 87 -8.52 27.62 29.48
CA GLY A 87 -8.65 28.71 30.46
C GLY A 87 -7.36 28.90 31.26
N HIS A 88 -7.42 29.69 32.34
CA HIS A 88 -6.25 29.96 33.19
C HIS A 88 -5.80 28.66 33.89
N SER A 89 -4.48 28.39 33.93
CA SER A 89 -3.94 27.14 34.47
C SER A 89 -4.25 26.89 35.95
N SER A 90 -4.52 27.95 36.71
CA SER A 90 -4.95 27.87 38.11
C SER A 90 -6.46 27.88 38.33
N GLU A 91 -7.28 27.96 37.26
CA GLU A 91 -8.75 28.01 37.33
C GLU A 91 -9.39 26.81 36.61
N LEU A 92 -8.87 25.61 36.86
CA LEU A 92 -9.28 24.36 36.19
C LEU A 92 -10.79 24.10 36.23
N GLN A 93 -11.47 24.52 37.30
CA GLN A 93 -12.93 24.40 37.45
C GLN A 93 -13.73 25.18 36.38
N LYS A 94 -13.10 26.11 35.65
CA LYS A 94 -13.72 26.87 34.54
C LYS A 94 -13.42 26.25 33.16
N CYS A 95 -12.54 25.26 33.11
CA CYS A 95 -12.05 24.59 31.92
C CYS A 95 -12.74 23.23 31.71
N VAL A 96 -12.54 22.64 30.54
CA VAL A 96 -12.79 21.22 30.27
C VAL A 96 -11.50 20.68 29.69
N ASP A 97 -10.75 19.91 30.48
CA ASP A 97 -9.51 19.27 30.03
C ASP A 97 -9.88 18.11 29.09
N PRO A 98 -9.51 18.17 27.78
CA PRO A 98 -9.87 17.16 26.80
C PRO A 98 -9.19 15.81 27.02
#